data_AF-A0A933JZB4-F1
#
_entry.id   AF-A0A933JZB4-F1
#
_cell.length_a   1.000
_cell.length_b   1.000
_cell.length_c   1.000
_cell.angle_alpha   90.00
_cell.angle_beta   90.00
_cell.angle_gamma   90.00
#
_symmetry.space_group_name_H-M   'P 1'
#
loop_
_entity.id
_entity.type
_entity.pdbx_description
1 polymer ?
#
loop_
_entity_poly.entity_id
_entity_poly.type
_entity_poly.pdbx_seq_one_letter_code
_entity_poly.pdbx_strand_id
1 'polypeptide(L)'
;MDIKSFGLISLFWLASLFLVLHFTSYRIAMVLGPPSIPQPWEKDYARALIQQGMFEEAGAVLKDIAACRTLDLGTQSEVQLLLGDLCRDRLGQPSRARACYLKVVFMCPASSHAVQARRRLDEMGARSPSGRSDGGSTGPSPGIPGAQGPPGPATGPDHPGNRTVAPR
;
A
#
# COMPACT_ATOMS: atom_id res chain seq x y z
N MET A 1 65.61 -13.93 -5.83
CA MET A 1 64.17 -13.66 -6.01
C MET A 1 64.05 -12.56 -7.04
N ASP A 2 63.49 -12.87 -8.21
CA ASP A 2 63.44 -11.97 -9.37
C ASP A 2 62.27 -10.98 -9.24
N ILE A 3 62.55 -9.68 -9.39
CA ILE A 3 61.54 -8.61 -9.31
C ILE A 3 60.45 -8.79 -10.39
N LYS A 4 60.77 -9.49 -11.47
CA LYS A 4 59.84 -9.82 -12.56
C LYS A 4 58.70 -10.75 -12.11
N SER A 5 58.93 -11.62 -11.12
CA SER A 5 57.90 -12.55 -10.63
C SER A 5 56.83 -11.87 -9.77
N PHE A 6 57.15 -10.76 -9.09
CA PHE A 6 56.18 -10.02 -8.28
C PHE A 6 55.12 -9.28 -9.12
N GLY A 7 55.51 -8.77 -10.29
CA GLY A 7 54.58 -8.08 -11.19
C GLY A 7 53.48 -8.99 -11.74
N LEU A 8 53.84 -10.22 -12.12
CA LEU A 8 52.88 -11.19 -12.67
C LEU A 8 51.84 -11.66 -11.65
N ILE A 9 52.26 -11.87 -10.40
CA ILE A 9 51.35 -12.26 -9.32
C ILE A 9 50.37 -11.12 -9.03
N SER A 10 50.84 -9.88 -8.96
CA SER A 10 49.99 -8.70 -8.71
C SER A 10 48.92 -8.50 -9.80
N LEU A 11 49.30 -8.64 -11.07
CA LEU A 11 48.35 -8.54 -12.19
C LEU A 11 47.28 -9.63 -12.16
N PHE A 12 47.65 -10.85 -11.77
CA PHE A 12 46.71 -11.96 -11.65
C PHE A 12 45.66 -11.71 -10.56
N TRP A 13 46.07 -11.17 -9.40
CA TRP A 13 45.15 -10.80 -8.31
C TRP A 13 44.17 -9.69 -8.72
N LEU A 14 44.65 -8.66 -9.42
CA LEU A 14 43.80 -7.57 -9.90
C LEU A 14 42.78 -8.05 -10.95
N ALA A 15 43.21 -8.91 -11.89
CA ALA A 15 42.31 -9.49 -12.89
C ALA A 15 41.25 -10.40 -12.24
N SER A 16 41.63 -11.21 -11.26
CA SER A 16 40.70 -12.06 -10.50
C SER A 16 39.68 -11.23 -9.71
N LEU A 17 40.13 -10.19 -9.02
CA LEU A 17 39.24 -9.28 -8.29
C LEU A 17 38.26 -8.57 -9.23
N PHE A 18 38.74 -8.12 -10.39
CA PHE A 18 37.91 -7.50 -11.41
C PHE A 18 36.84 -8.47 -11.95
N LEU A 19 37.20 -9.71 -12.24
CA LEU A 19 36.27 -10.77 -12.66
C LEU A 19 35.20 -11.05 -11.61
N VAL A 20 35.58 -11.15 -10.33
CA VAL A 20 34.62 -11.36 -9.23
C VAL A 20 33.65 -10.18 -9.12
N LEU A 21 34.16 -8.94 -9.13
CA LEU A 21 33.33 -7.72 -9.09
C LEU A 21 32.35 -7.64 -10.26
N HIS A 22 32.84 -7.92 -11.48
CA HIS A 22 32.02 -7.91 -12.69
C HIS A 22 30.95 -9.00 -12.66
N PHE A 23 31.31 -10.20 -12.19
CA PHE A 23 30.38 -11.33 -12.08
C PHE A 23 29.31 -11.11 -11.00
N THR A 24 29.68 -10.54 -9.85
CA THR A 24 28.70 -10.14 -8.82
C THR A 24 27.76 -9.06 -9.31
N SER A 25 28.27 -8.08 -10.05
CA SER A 25 27.46 -7.00 -10.63
C SER A 25 26.46 -7.54 -11.66
N TYR A 26 26.91 -8.47 -12.52
CA TYR A 26 26.04 -9.14 -13.49
C TYR A 26 24.98 -10.03 -12.83
N ARG A 27 25.33 -10.75 -11.77
CA ARG A 27 24.39 -11.59 -11.01
C ARG A 27 23.31 -10.75 -10.32
N ILE A 28 23.66 -9.59 -9.78
CA ILE A 28 22.68 -8.67 -9.20
C ILE A 28 21.74 -8.12 -10.28
N ALA A 29 22.25 -7.78 -11.46
CA ALA A 29 21.43 -7.31 -12.58
C ALA A 29 20.46 -8.38 -13.13
N MET A 30 20.86 -9.66 -13.15
CA MET A 30 19.98 -10.74 -13.63
C MET A 30 18.92 -11.16 -12.60
N VAL A 31 19.23 -11.10 -11.30
CA VAL A 31 18.24 -11.39 -10.25
C VAL A 31 17.15 -10.31 -10.20
N LEU A 32 17.46 -9.07 -10.59
CA LEU A 32 16.52 -7.97 -10.58
C LEU A 32 15.75 -7.77 -11.90
N GLY A 33 16.16 -8.46 -12.98
CA GLY A 33 15.66 -8.19 -14.33
C GLY A 33 15.98 -6.74 -14.78
N PRO A 34 15.88 -6.43 -16.09
CA PRO A 34 15.77 -5.04 -16.46
C PRO A 34 14.55 -4.45 -15.72
N PRO A 35 14.65 -3.26 -15.10
CA PRO A 35 13.49 -2.64 -14.49
C PRO A 35 12.44 -2.46 -15.58
N SER A 36 11.42 -3.31 -15.57
CA SER A 36 10.27 -3.20 -16.45
C SER A 36 9.72 -1.80 -16.24
N ILE A 37 9.81 -0.96 -17.26
CA ILE A 37 9.16 0.35 -17.20
C ILE A 37 7.69 0.05 -16.98
N PRO A 38 7.09 0.51 -15.85
CA PRO A 38 5.74 0.14 -15.51
C PRO A 38 4.85 0.61 -16.64
N GLN A 39 4.17 -0.34 -17.27
CA GLN A 39 3.34 -0.02 -18.42
C GLN A 39 2.04 0.63 -17.93
N PRO A 40 1.44 1.57 -18.68
CA PRO A 40 0.21 2.24 -18.27
C PRO A 40 -0.93 1.27 -17.89
N TRP A 41 -0.98 0.11 -18.55
CA TRP A 41 -1.99 -0.92 -18.32
C TRP A 41 -1.81 -1.70 -17.02
N GLU A 42 -0.64 -1.66 -16.37
CA GLU A 42 -0.40 -2.40 -15.12
C GLU A 42 -1.28 -1.89 -13.98
N LYS A 43 -1.57 -0.59 -13.96
CA LYS A 43 -2.53 0.00 -13.00
C LYS A 43 -3.94 -0.55 -13.22
N ASP A 44 -4.37 -0.62 -14.48
CA ASP A 44 -5.69 -1.14 -14.81
C ASP A 44 -5.78 -2.64 -14.58
N TYR A 45 -4.68 -3.37 -14.79
CA TYR A 45 -4.55 -4.77 -14.42
C TYR A 45 -4.68 -4.99 -12.91
N ALA A 46 -4.00 -4.18 -12.09
CA ALA A 46 -4.16 -4.23 -10.64
C ALA A 46 -5.60 -3.95 -10.20
N ARG A 47 -6.30 -3.00 -10.85
CA ARG A 47 -7.73 -2.73 -10.59
C ARG A 47 -8.60 -3.92 -10.97
N ALA A 48 -8.32 -4.58 -12.10
CA ALA A 48 -9.04 -5.79 -12.51
C ALA A 48 -8.86 -6.92 -11.49
N LEU A 49 -7.63 -7.13 -10.97
CA LEU A 49 -7.37 -8.10 -9.91
C LEU A 49 -8.16 -7.79 -8.63
N ILE A 50 -8.27 -6.51 -8.24
CA ILE A 50 -9.10 -6.09 -7.10
C ILE A 50 -10.57 -6.43 -7.33
N GLN A 51 -11.09 -6.20 -8.53
CA GLN A 51 -12.47 -6.55 -8.89
C GLN A 51 -12.73 -8.06 -8.86
N GLN A 52 -11.72 -8.86 -9.19
CA GLN A 52 -11.77 -10.33 -9.12
C GLN A 52 -11.56 -10.88 -7.70
N GLY A 53 -11.24 -10.03 -6.72
CA GLY A 53 -10.96 -10.45 -5.34
C GLY A 53 -9.54 -10.99 -5.12
N MET A 54 -8.65 -10.88 -6.11
CA MET A 54 -7.27 -11.35 -6.05
C MET A 54 -6.38 -10.29 -5.37
N PHE A 55 -6.63 -10.04 -4.09
CA PHE A 55 -6.06 -8.90 -3.37
C PHE A 55 -4.55 -8.99 -3.14
N GLU A 56 -4.01 -10.19 -2.90
CA GLU A 56 -2.56 -10.37 -2.68
C GLU A 56 -1.77 -10.09 -3.96
N GLU A 57 -2.24 -10.59 -5.10
CA GLU A 57 -1.63 -10.36 -6.41
C GLU A 57 -1.74 -8.89 -6.83
N ALA A 58 -2.91 -8.28 -6.63
CA ALA A 58 -3.08 -6.84 -6.83
C ALA A 58 -2.10 -6.03 -5.97
N GLY A 59 -1.91 -6.43 -4.71
CA GLY A 59 -0.95 -5.80 -3.80
C GLY A 59 0.49 -5.93 -4.28
N ALA A 60 0.87 -7.08 -4.81
CA ALA A 60 2.20 -7.31 -5.39
C ALA A 60 2.44 -6.38 -6.60
N VAL A 61 1.50 -6.34 -7.56
CA VAL A 61 1.59 -5.48 -8.74
C VAL A 61 1.67 -4.00 -8.35
N LEU A 62 0.80 -3.53 -7.44
CA LEU A 62 0.81 -2.14 -6.97
C LEU A 62 2.11 -1.78 -6.25
N LYS A 63 2.69 -2.72 -5.49
CA LYS A 63 3.97 -2.52 -4.82
C LYS A 63 5.11 -2.35 -5.82
N ASP A 64 5.12 -3.14 -6.89
CA ASP A 64 6.14 -3.07 -7.94
C ASP A 64 6.01 -1.76 -8.73
N ILE A 65 4.79 -1.36 -9.10
CA ILE A 65 4.52 -0.04 -9.71
C ILE A 65 5.00 1.07 -8.77
N ALA A 66 4.64 1.02 -7.48
CA ALA A 66 5.01 2.07 -6.53
C ALA A 66 6.52 2.15 -6.25
N ALA A 67 7.27 1.07 -6.50
CA ALA A 67 8.73 1.02 -6.39
C ALA A 67 9.44 1.65 -7.60
N CYS A 68 8.74 1.82 -8.73
CA CYS A 68 9.29 2.42 -9.93
C CYS A 68 9.50 3.93 -9.73
N ARG A 69 10.77 4.36 -9.71
CA ARG A 69 11.17 5.76 -9.50
C ARG A 69 10.98 6.66 -10.72
N THR A 70 10.67 6.07 -11.87
CA THR A 70 10.50 6.77 -13.15
C THR A 70 9.08 7.30 -13.35
N LEU A 71 8.13 6.91 -12.50
CA LEU A 71 6.76 7.41 -12.54
C LEU A 71 6.70 8.88 -12.13
N ASP A 72 5.75 9.62 -12.70
CA ASP A 72 5.43 10.95 -12.20
C ASP A 72 4.90 10.87 -10.77
N LEU A 73 5.16 11.92 -9.99
CA LEU A 73 4.78 11.98 -8.58
C LEU A 73 3.27 11.85 -8.37
N GLY A 74 2.45 12.31 -9.31
CA GLY A 74 1.00 12.18 -9.28
C GLY A 74 0.58 10.72 -9.30
N THR A 75 1.00 9.97 -10.32
CA THR A 75 0.74 8.54 -10.44
C THR A 75 1.33 7.75 -9.27
N GLN A 76 2.55 8.07 -8.83
CA GLN A 76 3.16 7.40 -7.69
C GLN A 76 2.33 7.60 -6.40
N SER A 77 1.79 8.81 -6.20
CA SER A 77 0.93 9.12 -5.06
C SER A 77 -0.44 8.42 -5.15
N GLU A 78 -1.02 8.30 -6.35
CA GLU A 78 -2.26 7.56 -6.61
C GLU A 78 -2.09 6.07 -6.28
N VAL A 79 -1.02 5.44 -6.77
CA VAL A 79 -0.74 4.01 -6.58
C VAL A 79 -0.47 3.69 -5.11
N GLN A 80 0.29 4.53 -4.40
CA GLN A 80 0.50 4.38 -2.96
C GLN A 80 -0.80 4.52 -2.15
N LEU A 81 -1.70 5.43 -2.56
CA LEU A 81 -3.01 5.58 -1.93
C LEU A 81 -3.86 4.31 -2.12
N LEU A 82 -3.91 3.79 -3.35
CA LEU A 82 -4.65 2.56 -3.69
C LEU A 82 -4.09 1.34 -2.95
N LEU A 83 -2.77 1.20 -2.86
CA LEU A 83 -2.12 0.14 -2.09
C LEU A 83 -2.45 0.26 -0.60
N GLY A 84 -2.47 1.49 -0.06
CA GLY A 84 -2.87 1.75 1.31
C GLY A 84 -4.30 1.30 1.61
N ASP A 85 -5.24 1.67 0.74
CA ASP A 85 -6.65 1.27 0.84
C ASP A 85 -6.81 -0.26 0.75
N LEU A 86 -6.11 -0.91 -0.18
CA LEU A 86 -6.10 -2.37 -0.30
C LEU A 86 -5.57 -3.07 0.96
N CYS A 87 -4.44 -2.60 1.49
CA CYS A 87 -3.85 -3.13 2.72
C CYS A 87 -4.79 -2.98 3.93
N ARG A 88 -5.49 -1.85 4.03
CA ARG A 88 -6.41 -1.57 5.14
C ARG A 88 -7.68 -2.40 5.04
N ASP A 89 -8.35 -2.33 3.88
CA ASP A 89 -9.74 -2.77 3.73
C ASP A 89 -9.86 -4.26 3.38
N ARG A 90 -8.85 -4.84 2.71
CA ARG A 90 -8.90 -6.22 2.21
C ARG A 90 -7.88 -7.14 2.85
N LEU A 91 -6.66 -6.67 3.07
CA LEU A 91 -5.59 -7.52 3.61
C LEU A 91 -5.51 -7.52 5.14
N GLY A 92 -6.25 -6.63 5.82
CA GLY A 92 -6.20 -6.53 7.29
C GLY A 92 -4.83 -6.12 7.83
N GLN A 93 -4.04 -5.37 7.06
CA GLN A 93 -2.68 -4.95 7.37
C GLN A 93 -2.62 -3.42 7.64
N PRO A 94 -3.21 -2.93 8.75
CA PRO A 94 -3.30 -1.49 9.02
C PRO A 94 -1.94 -0.81 9.15
N SER A 95 -0.93 -1.50 9.71
CA SER A 95 0.43 -0.94 9.82
C SER A 95 1.05 -0.63 8.45
N ARG A 96 0.82 -1.51 7.46
CA ARG A 96 1.28 -1.30 6.08
C ARG A 96 0.48 -0.20 5.39
N ALA A 97 -0.84 -0.18 5.59
CA ALA A 97 -1.69 0.90 5.07
C ALA A 97 -1.21 2.27 5.56
N ARG A 98 -0.94 2.41 6.87
CA ARG A 98 -0.39 3.63 7.48
C ARG A 98 0.90 4.07 6.82
N ALA A 99 1.82 3.14 6.57
CA ALA A 99 3.10 3.44 5.91
C ALA A 99 2.90 3.95 4.47
N CYS A 100 1.94 3.39 3.72
CA CYS A 100 1.63 3.84 2.37
C CYS A 100 1.04 5.25 2.39
N TYR A 101 0.08 5.54 3.26
CA TYR A 101 -0.51 6.88 3.39
C TYR A 101 0.52 7.94 3.81
N LEU A 102 1.41 7.63 4.76
CA LEU A 102 2.49 8.53 5.16
C LEU A 102 3.41 8.86 3.97
N LYS A 103 3.72 7.89 3.11
CA LYS A 103 4.49 8.14 1.88
C LYS A 103 3.76 9.10 0.95
N VAL A 104 2.44 8.95 0.74
CA VAL A 104 1.65 9.87 -0.09
C VAL A 104 1.77 11.31 0.44
N VAL A 105 1.59 11.50 1.74
CA VAL A 105 1.67 12.83 2.38
C VAL A 105 3.06 13.44 2.26
N PHE A 106 4.11 12.62 2.35
CA PHE A 106 5.50 13.08 2.24
C PHE A 106 5.90 13.42 0.80
N MET A 107 5.51 12.60 -0.18
CA MET A 107 5.88 12.80 -1.58
C MET A 107 5.18 14.01 -2.22
N CYS A 108 3.89 14.21 -1.93
CA CYS A 108 3.08 15.22 -2.61
C CYS A 108 2.13 15.92 -1.63
N PRO A 109 2.62 16.75 -0.69
CA PRO A 109 1.81 17.29 0.40
C PRO A 109 0.61 18.14 -0.05
N ALA A 110 0.67 18.74 -1.25
CA ALA A 110 -0.37 19.57 -1.83
C ALA A 110 -1.36 18.82 -2.74
N SER A 111 -1.15 17.51 -2.99
CA SER A 111 -2.04 16.75 -3.88
C SER A 111 -3.37 16.40 -3.20
N SER A 112 -4.41 16.22 -4.01
CA SER A 112 -5.70 15.69 -3.53
C SER A 112 -5.54 14.30 -2.88
N HIS A 113 -4.59 13.49 -3.36
CA HIS A 113 -4.24 12.21 -2.75
C HIS A 113 -3.65 12.36 -1.34
N ALA A 114 -2.84 13.39 -1.07
CA ALA A 114 -2.34 13.64 0.27
C ALA A 114 -3.43 14.09 1.24
N VAL A 115 -4.43 14.86 0.78
CA VAL A 115 -5.62 15.19 1.58
C VAL A 115 -6.39 13.92 1.96
N GLN A 116 -6.60 13.02 0.99
CA GLN A 116 -7.25 11.73 1.25
C GLN A 116 -6.42 10.87 2.21
N ALA A 117 -5.11 10.77 2.00
CA ALA A 117 -4.21 10.01 2.87
C ALA A 117 -4.19 10.53 4.32
N ARG A 118 -4.15 11.85 4.52
CA ARG A 118 -4.28 12.47 5.87
C ARG A 118 -5.59 12.08 6.53
N ARG A 119 -6.71 12.20 5.81
CA ARG A 119 -8.02 11.77 6.31
C ARG A 119 -8.01 10.30 6.72
N ARG A 120 -7.43 9.40 5.92
CA ARG A 120 -7.32 7.97 6.26
C ARG A 120 -6.46 7.73 7.50
N LEU A 121 -5.36 8.47 7.64
CA LEU A 121 -4.49 8.40 8.82
C LEU A 121 -5.22 8.89 10.09
N ASP A 122 -5.99 9.97 9.98
CA ASP A 122 -6.81 10.49 11.07
C ASP A 122 -7.89 9.48 11.47
N GLU A 123 -8.59 8.85 10.51
CA GLU A 123 -9.56 7.77 10.76
C GLU A 123 -8.91 6.60 11.53
N MET A 124 -7.65 6.28 11.25
CA MET A 124 -6.90 5.20 11.92
C MET A 124 -6.36 5.61 13.31
N GLY A 125 -6.04 6.89 13.52
CA GLY A 125 -5.57 7.42 14.80
C GLY A 125 -6.69 7.78 15.78
N ALA A 126 -7.83 8.28 15.26
CA ALA A 126 -9.04 8.56 16.01
C ALA A 126 -9.72 7.29 16.53
N ARG A 127 -9.49 6.15 15.86
CA ARG A 127 -9.82 4.81 16.37
C ARG A 127 -8.74 4.21 17.27
N SER A 128 -7.91 5.03 17.93
CA SER A 128 -7.18 4.53 19.09
C SER A 128 -8.22 3.91 20.04
N PRO A 129 -8.15 2.61 20.38
CA PRO A 129 -9.04 2.00 21.34
C PRO A 129 -8.68 2.53 22.73
N SER A 130 -8.94 3.83 22.97
CA SER A 130 -8.92 4.41 24.29
C SER A 130 -10.12 3.85 25.03
N GLY A 131 -9.91 2.75 25.74
CA GLY A 131 -10.77 2.36 26.85
C GLY A 131 -11.87 1.36 26.51
N ARG A 132 -11.53 0.20 25.96
CA ARG A 132 -12.13 -1.01 26.53
C ARG A 132 -11.20 -1.53 27.61
N SER A 133 -11.19 -0.79 28.71
CA SER A 133 -10.68 -1.24 29.99
C SER A 133 -11.75 -2.15 30.60
N ASP A 134 -11.96 -3.31 29.98
CA ASP A 134 -12.71 -4.41 30.59
C ASP A 134 -11.76 -5.08 31.58
N GLY A 135 -11.67 -4.50 32.78
CA GLY A 135 -10.75 -4.97 33.79
C GLY A 135 -10.87 -4.21 35.11
N GLY A 136 -12.04 -4.22 35.74
CA GLY A 136 -12.14 -3.73 37.12
C GLY A 136 -13.54 -3.48 37.66
N SER A 137 -14.08 -4.52 38.30
CA SER A 137 -14.97 -4.42 39.46
C SER A 137 -16.48 -4.30 39.23
N THR A 138 -17.10 -5.48 39.36
CA THR A 138 -18.43 -5.72 39.90
C THR A 138 -18.79 -4.82 41.08
N GLY A 139 -19.65 -3.83 40.84
CA GLY A 139 -20.42 -3.15 41.89
C GLY A 139 -21.91 -3.28 41.57
N PRO A 140 -22.75 -3.85 42.47
CA PRO A 140 -24.19 -3.93 42.23
C PRO A 140 -24.80 -2.54 42.29
N SER A 141 -25.32 -2.03 41.16
CA SER A 141 -26.20 -0.86 41.17
C SER A 141 -27.60 -1.27 41.64
N PRO A 142 -28.14 -0.65 42.71
CA PRO A 142 -29.53 -0.80 43.10
C PRO A 142 -30.44 -0.09 42.08
N GLY A 143 -31.58 -0.73 41.79
CA GLY A 143 -32.41 -0.44 40.63
C GLY A 143 -33.06 0.94 40.56
N ILE A 144 -33.36 1.32 39.32
CA ILE A 144 -34.42 2.26 38.98
C ILE A 144 -35.31 1.57 37.93
N PRO A 145 -36.55 1.20 38.26
CA PRO A 145 -37.54 0.77 37.27
C PRO A 145 -38.19 2.03 36.68
N GLY A 146 -38.08 2.22 35.36
CA GLY A 146 -38.67 3.40 34.74
C GLY A 146 -38.77 3.35 33.22
N ALA A 147 -39.97 3.00 32.75
CA ALA A 147 -40.60 3.39 31.48
C ALA A 147 -40.08 2.79 30.16
N GLN A 148 -40.72 1.68 29.78
CA GLN A 148 -40.95 1.32 28.39
C GLN A 148 -41.79 2.42 27.69
N GLY A 149 -41.24 3.03 26.64
CA GLY A 149 -42.00 3.78 25.65
C GLY A 149 -42.26 2.91 24.41
N PRO A 150 -43.45 3.00 23.78
CA PRO A 150 -43.87 2.09 22.73
C PRO A 150 -43.15 2.30 21.38
N PRO A 151 -43.09 1.25 20.54
CA PRO A 151 -42.52 1.30 19.19
C PRO A 151 -43.43 2.06 18.21
N GLY A 152 -42.86 3.03 17.49
CA GLY A 152 -43.52 3.71 16.36
C GLY A 152 -43.41 2.90 15.07
N PRO A 153 -44.46 2.84 14.23
CA PRO A 153 -44.50 2.01 13.03
C PRO A 153 -43.84 2.66 11.80
N ALA A 154 -43.41 1.77 10.91
CA ALA A 154 -42.79 1.97 9.60
C ALA A 154 -43.63 2.78 8.60
N THR A 155 -42.97 3.35 7.59
CA THR A 155 -43.24 3.30 6.12
C THR A 155 -42.84 4.60 5.40
N GLY A 156 -42.14 4.47 4.27
CA GLY A 156 -41.89 5.55 3.32
C GLY A 156 -41.18 5.03 2.07
N PRO A 157 -41.69 5.28 0.84
CA PRO A 157 -41.60 4.33 -0.27
C PRO A 157 -40.47 4.60 -1.28
N ASP A 158 -40.29 3.58 -2.12
CA ASP A 158 -39.56 3.44 -3.37
C ASP A 158 -39.30 4.72 -4.18
N HIS A 159 -38.05 4.86 -4.64
CA HIS A 159 -37.71 5.78 -5.73
C HIS A 159 -37.13 4.98 -6.91
N PRO A 160 -37.93 4.70 -7.97
CA PRO A 160 -37.43 4.08 -9.18
C PRO A 160 -37.01 5.14 -10.20
N GLY A 161 -35.83 4.93 -10.76
CA GLY A 161 -35.55 5.25 -12.17
C GLY A 161 -34.71 6.50 -12.41
N ASN A 162 -33.50 6.31 -12.92
CA ASN A 162 -33.07 7.18 -14.01
C ASN A 162 -32.32 6.41 -15.10
N ARG A 163 -32.68 6.80 -16.31
CA ARG A 163 -32.52 6.16 -17.62
C ARG A 163 -31.07 6.11 -18.08
N THR A 164 -30.70 4.95 -18.63
CA THR A 164 -29.62 4.80 -19.60
C THR A 164 -30.02 5.48 -20.91
N VAL A 165 -29.22 6.43 -21.37
CA VAL A 165 -29.26 6.95 -22.75
C VAL A 165 -27.99 6.49 -23.44
N ALA A 166 -28.14 5.71 -24.52
CA ALA A 166 -27.06 5.32 -25.42
C ALA A 166 -26.84 6.40 -26.49
N PRO A 167 -25.59 6.73 -26.86
CA PRO A 167 -25.32 7.50 -28.07
C PRO A 167 -25.29 6.59 -29.32
N ARG A 168 -25.73 7.19 -30.44
CA ARG A 168 -25.73 6.65 -31.80
C ARG A 168 -24.32 6.55 -32.39
#